data_AF-A0A7S0E4C4-F1
#
_entry.id   AF-A0A7S0E4C4-F1
#
_cell.length_a   1.000
_cell.length_b   1.000
_cell.length_c   1.000
_cell.angle_alpha   90.00
_cell.angle_beta   90.00
_cell.angle_gamma   90.00
#
_symmetry.space_group_name_H-M   'P 1'
#
loop_
_entity.id
_entity.type
_entity.pdbx_description
1 polymer ?
#
loop_
_entity_poly.entity_id
_entity_poly.type
_entity_poly.pdbx_seq_one_letter_code
_entity_poly.pdbx_strand_id
1 'polypeptide(L)'
;SGCVGTTGTVPMTINLAKNIAGAGVLSLSAGIASFSGAKAAVLPATLLLLFLGGVSAYSFSLLARVGEDNGTGTIRETWSKLFGEKWTIIPDATIVFECMCAATSFAIIIGETFSSVATLC
;
A
#
# COMPACT_ATOMS: atom_id res chain seq x y z
N SER A 1 12.27 -30.26 -14.38
CA SER A 1 12.94 -28.95 -14.46
C SER A 1 12.06 -28.01 -15.29
N GLY A 2 11.05 -27.42 -14.65
CA GLY A 2 10.11 -26.51 -15.31
C GLY A 2 10.66 -25.10 -15.26
N CYS A 3 10.70 -24.43 -16.41
CA CYS A 3 11.04 -23.03 -16.53
C CYS A 3 10.11 -22.18 -15.65
N VAL A 4 10.60 -21.75 -14.48
CA VAL A 4 10.12 -20.50 -13.87
C VAL A 4 10.40 -19.44 -14.91
N GLY A 5 9.35 -19.02 -15.61
CA GLY A 5 9.46 -18.01 -16.65
C GLY A 5 10.02 -16.73 -16.04
N THR A 6 11.27 -16.42 -16.37
CA THR A 6 11.83 -15.06 -16.38
C THR A 6 11.12 -14.20 -17.44
N THR A 7 9.80 -14.36 -17.61
CA THR A 7 8.95 -13.48 -18.40
C THR A 7 8.58 -12.32 -17.47
N GLY A 8 9.61 -11.53 -17.14
CA GLY A 8 9.53 -10.18 -16.60
C GLY A 8 8.95 -9.99 -15.19
N THR A 9 9.66 -10.39 -14.14
CA THR A 9 9.40 -9.84 -12.78
C THR A 9 9.49 -8.31 -12.78
N VAL A 10 10.42 -7.74 -13.56
CA VAL A 10 10.63 -6.29 -13.74
C VAL A 10 9.39 -5.55 -14.25
N PRO A 11 8.75 -5.92 -15.39
CA PRO A 11 7.53 -5.24 -15.85
C PRO A 11 6.35 -5.40 -14.89
N MET A 12 6.22 -6.51 -14.17
CA MET A 12 5.17 -6.66 -13.14
C MET A 12 5.40 -5.69 -11.98
N THR A 13 6.62 -5.59 -11.48
CA THR A 13 6.99 -4.62 -10.42
C THR A 13 6.76 -3.19 -10.86
N ILE A 14 7.11 -2.83 -12.11
CA ILE A 14 6.88 -1.49 -12.66
C ILE A 14 5.39 -1.19 -12.76
N ASN A 15 4.58 -2.13 -13.25
CA ASN A 15 3.13 -1.96 -13.35
C ASN A 15 2.48 -1.79 -11.97
N LEU A 16 2.91 -2.56 -10.98
CA LEU A 16 2.45 -2.44 -9.59
C LEU A 16 2.85 -1.07 -9.01
N ALA A 17 4.12 -0.68 -9.14
CA ALA A 17 4.61 0.62 -8.67
C ALA A 17 3.83 1.79 -9.30
N LYS A 18 3.51 1.70 -10.60
CA LYS A 18 2.71 2.71 -11.31
C LYS A 18 1.29 2.80 -10.76
N ASN A 19 0.66 1.66 -10.44
CA ASN A 19 -0.67 1.62 -9.84
C ASN A 19 -0.67 2.28 -8.45
N ILE A 20 0.28 1.88 -7.60
CA ILE A 20 0.44 2.42 -6.23
C ILE A 20 0.75 3.91 -6.28
N ALA A 21 1.66 4.36 -7.15
CA ALA A 21 1.99 5.78 -7.30
C ALA A 21 0.76 6.59 -7.76
N GLY A 22 -0.04 6.06 -8.68
CA GLY A 22 -1.28 6.71 -9.13
C GLY A 22 -2.29 6.91 -7.99
N ALA A 23 -2.58 5.86 -7.23
CA ALA A 23 -3.49 5.94 -6.08
C ALA A 23 -2.91 6.79 -4.93
N GLY A 24 -1.62 6.64 -4.64
CA GLY A 24 -0.93 7.33 -3.55
C GLY A 24 -0.79 8.83 -3.78
N VAL A 25 -0.51 9.27 -5.01
CA VAL A 25 -0.40 10.71 -5.34
C VAL A 25 -1.73 11.44 -5.15
N LEU A 26 -2.86 10.79 -5.42
CA LEU A 26 -4.20 11.33 -5.18
C LEU A 26 -4.50 11.49 -3.68
N SER A 27 -4.15 10.49 -2.87
CA SER A 27 -4.32 10.56 -1.41
C SER A 27 -3.39 11.60 -0.79
N LEU A 28 -2.14 11.68 -1.27
CA LEU A 28 -1.15 12.62 -0.78
C LEU A 28 -1.52 14.07 -1.11
N SER A 29 -1.97 14.35 -2.34
CA SER A 29 -2.38 15.69 -2.73
C SER A 29 -3.60 16.16 -1.92
N ALA A 30 -4.56 15.27 -1.67
CA ALA A 30 -5.68 15.54 -0.79
C ALA A 30 -5.27 15.77 0.67
N GLY A 31 -4.33 14.96 1.19
CA GLY A 31 -3.78 15.15 2.53
C GLY A 31 -3.07 16.49 2.71
N ILE A 32 -2.27 16.92 1.71
CA ILE A 32 -1.61 18.23 1.71
C ILE A 32 -2.65 19.36 1.60
N ALA A 33 -3.70 19.19 0.79
CA ALA A 33 -4.78 20.16 0.67
C ALA A 33 -5.54 20.35 1.99
N SER A 34 -5.72 19.29 2.79
CA SER A 34 -6.28 19.39 4.14
C SER A 34 -5.35 20.17 5.10
N PHE A 35 -4.03 20.12 4.88
CA PHE A 35 -3.00 20.82 5.66
C PHE A 35 -2.69 22.26 5.19
N SER A 36 -3.62 22.91 4.47
CA SER A 36 -3.59 24.18 3.69
C SER A 36 -2.90 25.45 4.26
N GLY A 37 -1.97 25.38 5.22
CA GLY A 37 -1.40 26.53 5.92
C GLY A 37 0.07 26.89 5.63
N ALA A 38 0.92 25.97 5.16
CA ALA A 38 2.35 26.29 5.03
C ALA A 38 3.02 25.57 3.87
N LYS A 39 3.75 26.31 3.03
CA LYS A 39 4.73 25.75 2.07
C LYS A 39 5.76 24.85 2.78
N ALA A 40 5.92 25.02 4.09
CA ALA A 40 6.71 24.17 4.97
C ALA A 40 6.12 22.79 5.25
N ALA A 41 4.86 22.48 4.86
CA ALA A 41 4.22 21.17 5.06
C ALA A 41 4.70 20.09 4.07
N VAL A 42 5.29 20.50 2.94
CA VAL A 42 5.84 19.57 1.94
C VAL A 42 7.05 18.82 2.51
N LEU A 43 7.92 19.53 3.24
CA LEU A 43 9.14 18.96 3.84
C LEU A 43 8.84 17.83 4.86
N PRO A 44 7.97 18.01 5.88
CA PRO A 44 7.60 16.95 6.80
C PRO A 44 6.79 15.85 6.11
N ALA A 45 5.95 16.16 5.11
CA ALA A 45 5.24 15.14 4.35
C ALA A 45 6.20 14.21 3.59
N THR A 46 7.23 14.75 2.94
CA THR A 46 8.27 13.95 2.27
C THR A 46 9.08 13.11 3.25
N LEU A 47 9.45 13.68 4.41
CA LEU A 47 10.16 12.93 5.45
C LEU A 47 9.32 11.79 6.02
N LEU A 48 8.03 12.03 6.30
CA LEU A 48 7.10 11.01 6.78
C LEU A 48 6.88 9.91 5.73
N LEU A 49 6.76 10.26 4.45
CA LEU A 49 6.65 9.29 3.35
C LEU A 49 7.91 8.43 3.22
N LEU A 50 9.11 9.03 3.31
CA LEU A 50 10.36 8.28 3.26
C LEU A 50 10.50 7.36 4.46
N PHE A 51 10.16 7.83 5.65
CA PHE A 51 10.19 7.02 6.86
C PHE A 51 9.21 5.85 6.80
N LEU A 52 7.95 6.12 6.47
CA LEU A 52 6.91 5.08 6.36
C LEU A 52 7.20 4.10 5.23
N GLY A 53 7.65 4.59 4.07
CA GLY A 53 8.07 3.76 2.96
C GLY A 53 9.24 2.85 3.32
N GLY A 54 10.22 3.37 4.07
CA GLY A 54 11.35 2.59 4.57
C GLY A 54 10.91 1.50 5.56
N VAL A 55 10.04 1.82 6.51
CA VAL A 55 9.48 0.85 7.47
C VAL A 55 8.67 -0.24 6.74
N SER A 56 7.86 0.13 5.76
CA SER A 56 7.09 -0.83 4.95
C SER A 56 8.00 -1.73 4.13
N ALA A 57 9.01 -1.17 3.45
CA ALA A 57 9.98 -1.95 2.69
C ALA A 57 10.77 -2.93 3.57
N TYR A 58 11.15 -2.50 4.78
CA TYR A 58 11.79 -3.36 5.77
C TYR A 58 10.87 -4.49 6.22
N SER A 59 9.61 -4.19 6.50
CA SER A 59 8.60 -5.18 6.91
C SER A 59 8.35 -6.22 5.81
N PHE A 60 8.21 -5.79 4.55
CA PHE A 60 8.10 -6.70 3.40
C PHE A 60 9.37 -7.52 3.20
N SER A 61 10.55 -6.95 3.42
CA SER A 61 11.82 -7.69 3.33
C SER A 61 11.92 -8.78 4.40
N LEU A 62 11.49 -8.49 5.63
CA LEU A 62 11.40 -9.50 6.68
C LEU A 62 10.40 -10.61 6.33
N LEU A 63 9.20 -10.24 5.85
CA LEU A 63 8.20 -11.22 5.42
C LEU A 63 8.72 -12.11 4.27
N ALA A 64 9.45 -11.54 3.31
CA ALA A 64 10.05 -12.27 2.21
C ALA A 64 11.10 -13.28 2.72
N ARG A 65 11.99 -12.85 3.62
CA ARG A 65 13.01 -13.74 4.24
C ARG A 65 12.36 -14.86 5.04
N VAL A 66 11.33 -14.55 5.83
CA VAL A 66 10.59 -15.55 6.59
C VAL A 66 9.87 -16.54 5.67
N GLY A 67 9.35 -16.09 4.52
CA GLY A 67 8.77 -16.98 3.50
C GLY A 67 9.82 -17.89 2.84
N GLU A 68 11.02 -17.36 2.57
CA GLU A 68 12.15 -18.12 2.03
C GLU A 68 12.64 -19.19 3.03
N ASP A 69 12.84 -18.81 4.29
CA ASP A 69 13.28 -19.71 5.38
C ASP A 69 12.28 -20.86 5.63
N ASN A 70 10.98 -20.62 5.44
CA ASN A 70 9.93 -21.64 5.61
C ASN A 70 9.59 -22.42 4.33
N GLY A 71 10.24 -22.08 3.19
CA GLY A 71 10.00 -22.70 1.90
C GLY A 71 8.55 -22.54 1.39
N THR A 72 7.88 -21.45 1.76
CA THR A 72 6.47 -21.18 1.43
C THR A 72 6.36 -20.03 0.44
N GLY A 73 5.69 -20.28 -0.70
CA GLY A 73 5.57 -19.30 -1.78
C GLY A 73 4.49 -18.23 -1.56
N THR A 74 3.70 -18.29 -0.47
CA THR A 74 2.66 -17.30 -0.19
C THR A 74 2.66 -16.89 1.28
N ILE A 75 2.30 -15.62 1.54
CA ILE A 75 2.21 -15.06 2.90
C ILE A 75 1.24 -15.88 3.76
N ARG A 76 0.17 -16.40 3.16
CA ARG A 76 -0.84 -17.22 3.85
C ARG A 76 -0.28 -18.57 4.31
N GLU A 77 0.53 -19.23 3.46
CA GLU A 77 1.22 -20.48 3.81
C GLU A 77 2.29 -20.26 4.87
N THR A 78 3.07 -19.17 4.75
CA THR A 78 4.06 -18.78 5.76
C THR A 78 3.39 -18.54 7.12
N TRP A 79 2.24 -17.86 7.13
CA TRP A 79 1.46 -17.59 8.34
C TRP A 79 0.84 -18.86 8.93
N SER A 80 0.35 -19.77 8.07
CA SER A 80 -0.17 -21.08 8.46
C SER A 80 0.88 -21.90 9.19
N LYS A 81 2.12 -21.92 8.68
CA LYS A 81 3.25 -22.63 9.31
C LYS A 81 3.69 -22.02 10.65
N LEU A 82 3.64 -20.69 10.79
CA LEU A 82 4.09 -20.00 12.00
C LEU A 82 3.06 -20.03 13.14
N PHE A 83 1.79 -19.80 12.82
CA PHE A 83 0.72 -19.63 13.83
C PHE A 83 -0.35 -20.73 13.80
N GLY A 84 -0.31 -21.63 12.82
CA GLY A 84 -1.29 -22.69 12.63
C GLY A 84 -2.41 -22.32 11.64
N GLU A 85 -2.98 -23.33 11.00
CA GLU A 85 -3.93 -23.22 9.88
C GLU A 85 -5.20 -22.40 10.22
N LYS A 86 -5.61 -22.42 11.50
CA LYS A 86 -6.76 -21.68 12.01
C LYS A 86 -6.62 -20.15 11.92
N TRP A 87 -5.39 -19.62 11.90
CA TRP A 87 -5.13 -18.17 11.93
C TRP A 87 -4.79 -17.59 10.56
N THR A 88 -4.87 -18.39 9.49
CA THR A 88 -4.63 -17.98 8.10
C THR A 88 -5.64 -16.96 7.56
N ILE A 89 -6.80 -16.85 8.22
CA ILE A 89 -7.83 -15.86 7.87
C ILE A 89 -7.51 -14.45 8.35
N ILE A 90 -6.62 -14.28 9.33
CA ILE A 90 -6.22 -12.95 9.81
C ILE A 90 -5.61 -12.11 8.69
N PRO A 91 -4.55 -12.55 7.99
CA PRO A 91 -3.92 -11.71 6.95
C PRO A 91 -4.90 -11.38 5.82
N ASP A 92 -5.76 -12.32 5.43
CA ASP A 92 -6.78 -12.11 4.40
C ASP A 92 -7.81 -11.04 4.84
N ALA A 93 -8.34 -11.17 6.06
CA ALA A 93 -9.29 -10.22 6.63
C ALA A 93 -8.67 -8.82 6.78
N THR A 94 -7.39 -8.72 7.17
CA THR A 94 -6.71 -7.42 7.29
C THR A 94 -6.58 -6.71 5.95
N ILE A 95 -6.26 -7.43 4.87
CA ILE A 95 -6.13 -6.85 3.52
C ILE A 95 -7.48 -6.37 3.01
N VAL A 96 -8.54 -7.17 3.21
CA VAL A 96 -9.91 -6.79 2.82
C VAL A 96 -10.36 -5.54 3.58
N PHE A 97 -10.10 -5.50 4.89
CA PHE A 97 -10.45 -4.34 5.71
C PHE A 97 -9.70 -3.08 5.30
N GLU A 98 -8.39 -3.17 5.06
CA GLU A 98 -7.57 -2.05 4.57
C GLU A 98 -8.08 -1.52 3.22
N CYS A 99 -8.44 -2.42 2.30
CA CYS A 99 -8.98 -2.07 0.99
C CYS A 99 -10.31 -1.31 1.11
N MET A 100 -11.20 -1.76 2.00
CA MET A 100 -12.48 -1.09 2.26
C MET A 100 -12.27 0.32 2.85
N CYS A 101 -11.39 0.45 3.85
CA CYS A 101 -11.06 1.75 4.43
C CYS A 101 -10.43 2.71 3.42
N ALA A 102 -9.53 2.22 2.57
CA ALA A 102 -8.91 3.01 1.51
C ALA A 102 -9.97 3.50 0.51
N ALA A 103 -10.84 2.60 0.01
CA ALA A 103 -11.90 2.95 -0.92
C ALA A 103 -12.85 4.01 -0.35
N THR A 104 -13.25 3.89 0.92
CA THR A 104 -14.07 4.89 1.60
C THR A 104 -13.35 6.25 1.71
N SER A 105 -12.06 6.25 2.06
CA SER A 105 -11.27 7.48 2.19
C SER A 105 -11.16 8.21 0.86
N PHE A 106 -10.87 7.49 -0.23
CA PHE A 106 -10.84 8.08 -1.58
C PHE A 106 -12.21 8.64 -2.00
N ALA A 107 -13.31 7.96 -1.68
CA ALA A 107 -14.65 8.44 -1.97
C ALA A 107 -14.97 9.77 -1.25
N ILE A 108 -14.59 9.90 0.02
CA ILE A 108 -14.77 11.13 0.82
C ILE A 108 -13.98 12.28 0.22
N ILE A 109 -12.69 12.07 -0.04
CA ILE A 109 -11.78 13.08 -0.63
C ILE A 109 -12.31 13.60 -1.96
N ILE A 110 -12.73 12.68 -2.84
CA ILE A 110 -13.29 13.03 -4.15
C ILE A 110 -14.57 13.84 -3.96
N GLY A 111 -15.47 13.41 -3.06
CA GLY A 111 -16.71 14.11 -2.74
C GLY A 111 -16.49 15.54 -2.25
N GLU A 112 -15.54 15.76 -1.34
CA GLU A 112 -15.18 17.11 -0.87
C GLU A 112 -14.61 17.97 -1.99
N THR A 113 -13.78 17.40 -2.86
CA THR A 113 -13.21 18.13 -4.01
C THR A 113 -14.31 18.59 -4.96
N PHE A 114 -15.28 17.72 -5.27
CA PHE A 114 -16.43 18.08 -6.12
C PHE A 114 -17.33 19.13 -5.47
N SER A 115 -17.58 19.04 -4.16
CA SER A 115 -18.37 20.05 -3.44
C SER A 115 -17.66 21.41 -3.42
N SER A 116 -16.34 21.43 -3.23
CA SER A 116 -15.54 22.66 -3.28
C SER A 116 -15.54 23.30 -4.67
N VAL A 117 -15.48 22.50 -5.74
CA VAL A 117 -15.60 22.98 -7.12
C VAL A 117 -17.00 23.46 -7.45
N ALA A 118 -18.05 22.74 -7.02
CA ALA A 118 -19.44 23.12 -7.27
C ALA A 118 -19.83 24.43 -6.55
N THR A 119 -19.15 24.77 -5.45
CA THR A 119 -19.35 26.03 -4.73
C THR A 119 -18.62 27.21 -5.40
N LEU A 120 -17.69 26.95 -6.32
CA LEU A 120 -16.93 27.97 -7.06
C LEU A 120 -17.59 28.39 -8.39
N CYS A 121 -18.64 27.68 -8.84
CA CYS A 121 -19.47 28.00 -10.00
C CYS A 121 -20.79 28.65 -9.56
#